data_AF-A0A371S004-F1
#
_entry.id   AF-A0A371S004-F1
#
_cell.length_a   1.000
_cell.length_b   1.000
_cell.length_c   1.000
_cell.angle_alpha   90.00
_cell.angle_beta   90.00
_cell.angle_gamma   90.00
#
_symmetry.space_group_name_H-M   'P 1'
#
loop_
_entity.id
_entity.type
_entity.pdbx_description
1 polymer ?
#
loop_
_entity_poly.entity_id
_entity_poly.type
_entity_poly.pdbx_seq_one_letter_code
_entity_poly.pdbx_strand_id
1 'polypeptide(L)'
;MKPFVNSTLKYVRTLKIYDAIKTNKVLRLIKDRYDQKEFSKAQANVHVYGLQTLTLMREAFEEIGHEFWLDYGTLLGAVREKDFIGHDKDLDIGTFEFPDDKKKELEKILLKKGFTKHKQYELNGKIIEEAYNYKGAHIDIFYYHHGDEGKIWCYFCDIGTNMSFENHENYQLTVGYINHKVTNRFDGLTTYLFKGEEFHIPKNYVEYLIDNYGETYMVVDKSWVTGSSPKNIQLLDDVISVKEFI
;
A
#
# COMPACT_ATOMS: atom_id res chain seq x y z
N MET A 1 -25.15 1.82 -0.72
CA MET A 1 -24.97 0.90 -1.87
C MET A 1 -23.57 0.29 -1.91
N LYS A 2 -22.48 1.06 -1.92
CA LYS A 2 -21.09 0.53 -1.89
C LYS A 2 -20.80 -0.48 -0.77
N PRO A 3 -21.15 -0.22 0.52
CA PRO A 3 -20.92 -1.19 1.60
C PRO A 3 -21.63 -2.53 1.36
N PHE A 4 -22.88 -2.48 0.87
CA PHE A 4 -23.66 -3.67 0.53
C PHE A 4 -23.03 -4.48 -0.61
N VAL A 5 -22.57 -3.81 -1.68
CA VAL A 5 -21.89 -4.48 -2.80
C VAL A 5 -20.58 -5.12 -2.34
N ASN A 6 -19.76 -4.42 -1.56
CA ASN A 6 -18.50 -4.95 -1.03
C ASN A 6 -18.74 -6.17 -0.11
N SER A 7 -19.71 -6.08 0.80
CA SER A 7 -20.10 -7.21 1.67
C SER A 7 -20.57 -8.41 0.84
N THR A 8 -21.39 -8.18 -0.18
CA THR A 8 -21.86 -9.23 -1.10
C THR A 8 -20.69 -9.87 -1.84
N LEU A 9 -19.74 -9.09 -2.36
CA LEU A 9 -18.55 -9.61 -3.04
C LEU A 9 -17.67 -10.44 -2.10
N LYS A 10 -17.46 -9.99 -0.85
CA LYS A 10 -16.72 -10.76 0.16
C LYS A 10 -17.42 -12.09 0.46
N TYR A 11 -18.74 -12.10 0.61
CA TYR A 11 -19.52 -13.33 0.79
C TYR A 11 -19.42 -14.27 -0.44
N VAL A 12 -19.49 -13.73 -1.65
CA VAL A 12 -19.37 -14.53 -2.89
C VAL A 12 -18.01 -15.24 -3.00
N ARG A 13 -16.92 -14.62 -2.53
CA ARG A 13 -15.57 -15.21 -2.53
C ARG A 13 -15.44 -16.49 -1.70
N THR A 14 -16.28 -16.66 -0.68
CA THR A 14 -16.24 -17.85 0.19
C THR A 14 -17.10 -19.01 -0.33
N LEU A 15 -17.83 -18.83 -1.43
CA LEU A 15 -18.70 -19.87 -1.98
C LEU A 15 -17.88 -20.92 -2.76
N LYS A 16 -18.27 -22.20 -2.66
CA LYS A 16 -17.66 -23.29 -3.45
C LYS A 16 -17.71 -23.06 -4.97
N ILE A 17 -18.69 -22.27 -5.42
CA ILE A 17 -18.88 -21.93 -6.84
C ILE A 17 -18.15 -20.65 -7.25
N TYR A 18 -17.31 -20.08 -6.38
CA TYR A 18 -16.60 -18.83 -6.66
C TYR A 18 -15.81 -18.90 -7.97
N ASP A 19 -15.16 -20.03 -8.26
CA ASP A 19 -14.42 -20.23 -9.51
C ASP A 19 -15.30 -20.21 -10.77
N ALA A 20 -16.53 -20.70 -10.65
CA ALA A 20 -17.52 -20.60 -11.73
C ALA A 20 -18.07 -19.18 -11.87
N ILE A 21 -18.25 -18.47 -10.75
CA ILE A 21 -18.72 -17.07 -10.74
C ILE A 21 -17.65 -16.14 -11.34
N LYS A 22 -16.38 -16.28 -10.92
CA LYS A 22 -15.27 -15.42 -11.38
C LYS A 22 -14.97 -15.58 -12.87
N THR A 23 -15.27 -16.75 -13.43
CA THR A 23 -15.09 -17.04 -14.87
C THR A 23 -16.33 -16.74 -15.72
N ASN A 24 -17.48 -16.45 -15.09
CA ASN A 24 -18.70 -16.08 -15.81
C ASN A 24 -18.54 -14.72 -16.52
N LYS A 25 -18.72 -14.71 -17.84
CA LYS A 25 -18.51 -13.51 -18.68
C LYS A 25 -19.35 -12.31 -18.25
N VAL A 26 -20.62 -12.50 -17.91
CA VAL A 26 -21.55 -11.40 -17.57
C VAL A 26 -21.23 -10.84 -16.20
N LEU A 27 -21.07 -11.71 -15.19
CA LEU A 27 -20.73 -11.28 -13.83
C LEU A 27 -19.37 -10.60 -13.78
N ARG A 28 -18.39 -11.11 -14.55
CA ARG A 28 -17.09 -10.46 -14.73
C ARG A 28 -17.23 -9.06 -15.30
N LEU A 29 -17.99 -8.86 -16.38
CA LEU A 29 -18.21 -7.53 -16.95
C LEU A 29 -18.88 -6.55 -15.97
N ILE A 30 -19.82 -7.03 -15.15
CA ILE A 30 -20.46 -6.22 -14.11
C ILE A 30 -19.44 -5.82 -13.05
N LYS A 31 -18.62 -6.78 -12.59
CA LYS A 31 -17.55 -6.54 -11.62
C LYS A 31 -16.52 -5.56 -12.17
N ASP A 32 -16.05 -5.74 -13.40
CA ASP A 32 -15.05 -4.89 -14.04
C ASP A 32 -15.52 -3.42 -14.10
N ARG A 33 -16.79 -3.19 -14.45
CA ARG A 33 -17.38 -1.83 -14.45
C ARG A 33 -17.45 -1.22 -13.06
N TYR A 34 -17.79 -2.03 -12.05
CA TYR A 34 -17.79 -1.59 -10.67
C TYR A 34 -16.37 -1.22 -10.21
N ASP A 35 -15.41 -2.11 -10.44
CA ASP A 35 -14.01 -1.90 -10.09
C ASP A 35 -13.42 -0.65 -10.78
N GLN A 36 -13.69 -0.44 -12.07
CA GLN A 36 -13.26 0.75 -12.81
C GLN A 36 -13.81 2.04 -12.21
N LYS A 37 -15.08 2.04 -11.78
CA LYS A 37 -15.71 3.18 -11.13
C LYS A 37 -15.09 3.45 -9.77
N GLU A 38 -14.81 2.40 -8.99
CA GLU A 38 -14.16 2.55 -7.68
C GLU A 38 -12.69 2.98 -7.81
N PHE A 39 -11.98 2.47 -8.82
CA PHE A 39 -10.62 2.91 -9.17
C PHE A 39 -10.58 4.39 -9.51
N SER A 40 -11.45 4.86 -10.41
CA SER A 40 -11.50 6.27 -10.83
C SER A 40 -11.80 7.20 -9.65
N LYS A 41 -12.61 6.75 -8.68
CA LYS A 41 -12.88 7.50 -7.45
C LYS A 41 -11.67 7.53 -6.53
N ALA A 42 -10.99 6.41 -6.33
CA ALA A 42 -9.80 6.34 -5.47
C ALA A 42 -8.72 7.28 -6.00
N GLN A 43 -8.44 7.22 -7.30
CA GLN A 43 -7.56 8.15 -8.01
C GLN A 43 -7.94 9.62 -7.78
N ALA A 44 -9.20 9.99 -7.99
CA ALA A 44 -9.66 11.35 -7.74
C ALA A 44 -9.48 11.76 -6.26
N ASN A 45 -9.73 10.85 -5.32
CA ASN A 45 -9.60 11.13 -3.89
C ASN A 45 -8.13 11.33 -3.48
N VAL A 46 -7.16 10.67 -4.10
CA VAL A 46 -5.73 10.93 -3.86
C VAL A 46 -5.40 12.38 -4.20
N HIS A 47 -5.85 12.90 -5.34
CA HIS A 47 -5.61 14.30 -5.69
C HIS A 47 -6.34 15.31 -4.81
N VAL A 48 -7.56 14.96 -4.34
CA VAL A 48 -8.37 15.86 -3.51
C VAL A 48 -7.94 15.86 -2.05
N TYR A 49 -7.68 14.69 -1.47
CA TYR A 49 -7.45 14.50 -0.04
C TYR A 49 -6.02 14.06 0.29
N GLY A 50 -5.18 13.70 -0.68
CA GLY A 50 -3.91 13.04 -0.41
C GLY A 50 -2.94 13.88 0.41
N LEU A 51 -2.87 15.20 0.18
CA LEU A 51 -2.05 16.08 1.02
C LEU A 51 -2.56 16.09 2.47
N GLN A 52 -3.87 16.19 2.67
CA GLN A 52 -4.48 16.11 4.00
C GLN A 52 -4.23 14.74 4.65
N THR A 53 -4.29 13.65 3.88
CA THR A 53 -3.96 12.29 4.34
C THR A 53 -2.52 12.22 4.84
N LEU A 54 -1.55 12.72 4.07
CA LEU A 54 -0.13 12.71 4.47
C LEU A 54 0.13 13.59 5.70
N THR A 55 -0.45 14.78 5.77
CA THR A 55 -0.30 15.69 6.92
C THR A 55 -0.85 15.06 8.20
N LEU A 56 -2.06 14.51 8.17
CA LEU A 56 -2.66 13.87 9.36
C LEU A 56 -1.92 12.58 9.76
N MET A 57 -1.39 11.84 8.77
CA MET A 57 -0.52 10.70 9.03
C MET A 57 0.77 11.16 9.74
N ARG A 58 1.37 12.26 9.31
CA ARG A 58 2.60 12.81 9.91
C ARG A 58 2.37 13.18 11.38
N GLU A 59 1.30 13.91 11.67
CA GLU A 59 0.89 14.21 13.04
C GLU A 59 0.70 12.94 13.89
N ALA A 60 0.10 11.89 13.33
CA ALA A 60 -0.12 10.63 14.05
C ALA A 60 1.19 9.89 14.37
N PHE A 61 2.15 9.91 13.45
CA PHE A 61 3.49 9.38 13.67
C PHE A 61 4.27 10.20 14.71
N GLU A 62 4.17 11.53 14.67
CA GLU A 62 4.76 12.41 15.68
C GLU A 62 4.21 12.14 17.08
N GLU A 63 2.90 11.88 17.23
CA GLU A 63 2.26 11.55 18.51
C GLU A 63 2.82 10.27 19.15
N ILE A 64 3.29 9.31 18.35
CA ILE A 64 3.98 8.11 18.85
C ILE A 64 5.50 8.28 18.92
N GLY A 65 6.04 9.46 18.58
CA GLY A 65 7.49 9.69 18.51
C GLY A 65 8.16 8.78 17.49
N HIS A 66 7.60 8.74 16.27
CA HIS A 66 8.18 8.06 15.13
C HIS A 66 8.02 8.90 13.87
N GLU A 67 8.67 8.51 12.78
CA GLU A 67 8.65 9.21 11.51
C GLU A 67 8.43 8.26 10.34
N PHE A 68 7.97 8.79 9.22
CA PHE A 68 7.90 8.08 7.95
C PHE A 68 8.51 8.94 6.85
N TRP A 69 8.80 8.33 5.71
CA TRP A 69 9.16 9.01 4.47
C TRP A 69 8.16 8.72 3.36
N LEU A 70 8.06 9.63 2.38
CA LEU A 70 7.32 9.35 1.15
C LEU A 70 8.02 8.21 0.41
N ASP A 71 7.27 7.20 -0.01
CA ASP A 71 7.81 6.02 -0.67
C ASP A 71 7.14 5.78 -2.02
N TYR A 72 7.65 4.78 -2.76
CA TYR A 72 7.10 4.28 -4.02
C TYR A 72 6.44 5.36 -4.92
N GLY A 73 5.16 5.21 -5.26
CA GLY A 73 4.45 6.07 -6.20
C GLY A 73 4.32 7.50 -5.69
N THR A 74 4.22 7.66 -4.38
CA THR A 74 4.14 8.99 -3.75
C THR A 74 5.46 9.75 -3.84
N LEU A 75 6.59 9.10 -3.56
CA LEU A 75 7.92 9.69 -3.74
C LEU A 75 8.20 9.98 -5.21
N LEU A 76 7.91 9.02 -6.09
CA LEU A 76 8.11 9.15 -7.52
C LEU A 76 7.31 10.34 -8.08
N GLY A 77 6.04 10.47 -7.69
CA GLY A 77 5.20 11.62 -8.03
C GLY A 77 5.81 12.94 -7.54
N ALA A 78 6.17 13.01 -6.27
CA ALA A 78 6.78 14.20 -5.66
C ALA A 78 8.05 14.65 -6.41
N VAL A 79 8.90 13.71 -6.81
CA VAL A 79 10.16 14.00 -7.51
C VAL A 79 9.94 14.30 -9.00
N ARG A 80 9.17 13.47 -9.71
CA ARG A 80 9.02 13.51 -11.17
C ARG A 80 7.94 14.47 -11.64
N GLU A 81 6.74 14.36 -11.08
CA GLU A 81 5.55 15.10 -11.53
C GLU A 81 5.34 16.39 -10.74
N LYS A 82 6.03 16.54 -9.60
CA LYS A 82 5.83 17.62 -8.61
C LYS A 82 4.38 17.66 -8.09
N ASP A 83 3.71 16.53 -8.20
CA ASP A 83 2.34 16.26 -7.75
C ASP A 83 2.20 14.75 -7.48
N PHE A 84 1.05 14.31 -6.99
CA PHE A 84 0.71 12.89 -6.99
C PHE A 84 0.67 12.36 -8.42
N ILE A 85 1.07 11.10 -8.62
CA ILE A 85 1.03 10.48 -9.95
C ILE A 85 -0.40 10.45 -10.45
N GLY A 86 -0.62 11.03 -11.63
CA GLY A 86 -1.97 11.27 -12.14
C GLY A 86 -2.87 10.04 -12.28
N HIS A 87 -2.30 8.83 -12.30
CA HIS A 87 -3.01 7.55 -12.45
C HIS A 87 -2.90 6.63 -11.23
N ASP A 88 -2.29 7.09 -10.13
CA ASP A 88 -2.22 6.33 -8.89
C ASP A 88 -3.53 6.39 -8.11
N LYS A 89 -3.78 5.37 -7.28
CA LYS A 89 -5.04 5.21 -6.53
C LYS A 89 -4.84 5.26 -5.02
N ASP A 90 -3.60 5.22 -4.57
CA ASP A 90 -3.13 5.14 -3.21
C ASP A 90 -1.95 6.09 -3.00
N LEU A 91 -1.54 6.19 -1.75
CA LEU A 91 -0.33 6.86 -1.29
C LEU A 91 0.55 5.79 -0.66
N ASP A 92 1.86 5.96 -0.75
CA ASP A 92 2.82 5.02 -0.22
C ASP A 92 3.76 5.75 0.73
N ILE A 93 3.91 5.20 1.93
CA ILE A 93 4.90 5.68 2.90
C ILE A 93 5.70 4.51 3.45
N GLY A 94 6.97 4.79 3.73
CA GLY A 94 7.89 3.87 4.37
C GLY A 94 8.21 4.33 5.78
N THR A 95 8.34 3.39 6.69
CA THR A 95 8.80 3.63 8.06
C THR A 95 9.68 2.47 8.48
N PHE A 96 10.67 2.72 9.34
CA PHE A 96 11.38 1.61 9.97
C PHE A 96 10.46 0.83 10.88
N GLU A 97 10.60 -0.50 10.91
CA GLU A 97 9.83 -1.42 11.73
C GLU A 97 9.89 -1.05 13.21
N PHE A 98 8.73 -1.10 13.86
CA PHE A 98 8.58 -0.86 15.29
C PHE A 98 7.61 -1.84 15.93
N PRO A 99 7.63 -1.99 17.27
CA PRO A 99 6.80 -2.97 17.97
C PRO A 99 5.29 -2.86 17.67
N ASP A 100 4.61 -4.02 17.60
CA ASP A 100 3.19 -4.10 17.22
C ASP A 100 2.23 -3.41 18.22
N ASP A 101 2.61 -3.27 19.49
CA ASP A 101 1.86 -2.48 20.47
C ASP A 101 1.84 -0.99 20.12
N LYS A 102 2.97 -0.46 19.63
CA LYS A 102 3.06 0.91 19.11
C LYS A 102 2.34 1.07 17.77
N LYS A 103 2.29 0.03 16.91
CA LYS A 103 1.40 0.02 15.72
C LYS A 103 -0.08 0.10 16.10
N LYS A 104 -0.50 -0.60 17.15
CA LYS A 104 -1.87 -0.51 17.71
C LYS A 104 -2.17 0.86 18.32
N GLU A 105 -1.17 1.53 18.88
CA GLU A 105 -1.30 2.91 19.34
C GLU A 105 -1.52 3.87 18.16
N LEU A 106 -0.70 3.75 17.11
CA LEU A 106 -0.86 4.50 15.86
C LEU A 106 -2.26 4.31 15.27
N GLU A 107 -2.75 3.07 15.19
CA GLU A 107 -4.10 2.76 14.70
C GLU A 107 -5.19 3.52 15.49
N LYS A 108 -5.08 3.59 16.82
CA LYS A 108 -6.06 4.32 17.66
C LYS A 108 -6.01 5.83 17.40
N ILE A 109 -4.83 6.39 17.17
CA ILE A 109 -4.66 7.82 16.85
C ILE A 109 -5.25 8.11 15.48
N LEU A 110 -4.91 7.30 14.48
CA LEU A 110 -5.43 7.38 13.13
C LEU A 110 -6.96 7.29 13.10
N LEU A 111 -7.55 6.37 13.87
CA LEU A 111 -9.00 6.26 14.00
C LEU A 111 -9.65 7.56 14.50
N LYS A 112 -9.05 8.21 15.51
CA LYS A 112 -9.53 9.51 16.02
C LYS A 112 -9.39 10.63 14.99
N LYS A 113 -8.39 10.57 14.12
CA LYS A 113 -8.18 11.52 13.00
C LYS A 113 -9.07 11.21 11.79
N GLY A 114 -9.91 10.18 11.86
CA GLY A 114 -10.89 9.84 10.82
C GLY A 114 -10.41 8.83 9.78
N PHE A 115 -9.30 8.14 10.05
CA PHE A 115 -8.85 7.02 9.23
C PHE A 115 -9.59 5.75 9.63
N THR A 116 -9.71 4.83 8.69
CA THR A 116 -10.16 3.45 8.95
C THR A 116 -9.14 2.47 8.41
N LYS A 117 -8.81 1.43 9.17
CA LYS A 117 -7.93 0.36 8.70
C LYS A 117 -8.59 -0.35 7.51
N HIS A 118 -7.83 -0.50 6.42
CA HIS A 118 -8.28 -1.13 5.18
C HIS A 118 -7.72 -2.54 5.03
N LYS A 119 -6.40 -2.69 5.20
CA LYS A 119 -5.71 -3.99 5.16
C LYS A 119 -4.62 -4.09 6.20
N GLN A 120 -4.29 -5.33 6.56
CA GLN A 120 -3.12 -5.68 7.37
C GLN A 120 -2.54 -6.98 6.83
N TYR A 121 -1.25 -6.95 6.50
CA TYR A 121 -0.51 -8.11 6.02
C TYR A 121 0.33 -8.65 7.17
N GLU A 122 0.27 -9.96 7.38
CA GLU A 122 0.95 -10.65 8.47
C GLU A 122 1.81 -11.79 7.95
N LEU A 123 3.05 -11.85 8.45
CA LEU A 123 3.97 -12.96 8.28
C LEU A 123 4.33 -13.53 9.64
N ASN A 124 4.07 -14.81 9.87
CA ASN A 124 4.38 -15.50 11.13
C ASN A 124 3.85 -14.74 12.38
N GLY A 125 2.66 -14.15 12.26
CA GLY A 125 2.00 -13.39 13.32
C GLY A 125 2.52 -11.97 13.56
N LYS A 126 3.47 -11.48 12.76
CA LYS A 126 3.97 -10.10 12.78
C LYS A 126 3.36 -9.27 11.66
N ILE A 127 3.04 -8.02 11.94
CA ILE A 127 2.52 -7.07 10.95
C ILE A 127 3.68 -6.58 10.08
N ILE A 128 3.58 -6.78 8.76
CA ILE A 128 4.63 -6.41 7.78
C ILE A 128 4.23 -5.25 6.85
N GLU A 129 2.93 -4.98 6.73
CA GLU A 129 2.36 -3.88 5.93
C GLU A 129 0.94 -3.59 6.44
N GLU A 130 0.53 -2.32 6.42
CA GLU A 130 -0.84 -1.91 6.73
C GLU A 130 -1.33 -0.87 5.73
N ALA A 131 -2.61 -0.97 5.35
CA ALA A 131 -3.26 0.02 4.51
C ALA A 131 -4.38 0.69 5.29
N TYR A 132 -4.51 2.01 5.16
CA TYR A 132 -5.58 2.81 5.76
C TYR A 132 -6.36 3.57 4.68
N ASN A 133 -7.56 4.01 5.05
CA ASN A 133 -8.39 4.87 4.22
C ASN A 133 -8.73 6.16 4.95
N TYR A 134 -8.57 7.30 4.27
CA TYR A 134 -9.05 8.60 4.72
C TYR A 134 -9.88 9.25 3.62
N LYS A 135 -11.19 9.42 3.85
CA LYS A 135 -12.13 10.01 2.88
C LYS A 135 -12.05 9.41 1.48
N GLY A 136 -11.73 8.12 1.37
CA GLY A 136 -11.60 7.42 0.10
C GLY A 136 -10.21 7.51 -0.57
N ALA A 137 -9.24 8.23 0.01
CA ALA A 137 -7.83 8.12 -0.35
C ALA A 137 -7.20 6.98 0.47
N HIS A 138 -6.53 6.05 -0.21
CA HIS A 138 -5.82 4.96 0.43
C HIS A 138 -4.38 5.37 0.73
N ILE A 139 -3.81 4.85 1.81
CA ILE A 139 -2.40 5.04 2.16
C ILE A 139 -1.84 3.74 2.73
N ASP A 140 -0.76 3.27 2.12
CA ASP A 140 -0.05 2.05 2.46
C ASP A 140 1.20 2.38 3.27
N ILE A 141 1.40 1.65 4.35
CA ILE A 141 2.53 1.76 5.28
C ILE A 141 3.39 0.52 5.11
N PHE A 142 4.55 0.70 4.49
CA PHE A 142 5.57 -0.32 4.33
C PHE A 142 6.53 -0.28 5.51
N TYR A 143 6.66 -1.41 6.23
CA TYR A 143 7.57 -1.53 7.36
C TYR A 143 8.93 -2.04 6.89
N TYR A 144 9.94 -1.18 6.97
CA TYR A 144 11.31 -1.44 6.54
C TYR A 144 12.20 -1.91 7.67
N HIS A 145 13.11 -2.81 7.36
CA HIS A 145 14.16 -3.28 8.24
C HIS A 145 15.52 -2.82 7.71
N HIS A 146 16.47 -2.63 8.62
CA HIS A 146 17.86 -2.44 8.23
C HIS A 146 18.40 -3.73 7.60
N GLY A 147 19.13 -3.58 6.50
CA GLY A 147 19.93 -4.63 5.88
C GLY A 147 21.42 -4.33 6.00
N ASP A 148 22.23 -5.12 5.30
CA ASP A 148 23.68 -4.93 5.26
C ASP A 148 24.08 -3.75 4.36
N GLU A 149 25.24 -3.16 4.63
CA GLU A 149 25.93 -2.21 3.73
C GLU A 149 25.08 -1.02 3.26
N GLY A 150 24.40 -0.33 4.19
CA GLY A 150 23.60 0.86 3.85
C GLY A 150 22.36 0.54 3.00
N LYS A 151 21.83 -0.67 3.13
CA LYS A 151 20.57 -1.08 2.52
C LYS A 151 19.47 -1.18 3.56
N ILE A 152 18.24 -1.00 3.11
CA ILE A 152 17.03 -1.32 3.84
C ILE A 152 16.19 -2.26 3.00
N TRP A 153 15.26 -2.97 3.63
CA TRP A 153 14.37 -3.85 2.90
C TRP A 153 12.99 -3.91 3.56
N CYS A 154 11.95 -4.13 2.77
CA CYS A 154 10.59 -4.37 3.25
C CYS A 154 10.02 -5.60 2.54
N TYR A 155 8.85 -6.04 3.01
CA TYR A 155 8.04 -6.98 2.28
C TYR A 155 7.17 -6.23 1.26
N PHE A 156 6.86 -6.90 0.15
CA PHE A 156 5.92 -6.44 -0.87
C PHE A 156 5.06 -7.63 -1.32
N CYS A 157 3.74 -7.48 -1.27
CA CYS A 157 2.81 -8.58 -1.46
C CYS A 157 1.99 -8.41 -2.74
N ASP A 158 2.08 -9.39 -3.64
CA ASP A 158 1.29 -9.47 -4.87
C ASP A 158 0.13 -10.47 -4.75
N ILE A 159 -0.90 -10.28 -5.56
CA ILE A 159 -2.04 -11.20 -5.63
C ILE A 159 -1.58 -12.51 -6.28
N GLY A 160 -1.70 -13.62 -5.55
CA GLY A 160 -1.41 -14.95 -6.08
C GLY A 160 -2.57 -15.60 -6.83
N THR A 161 -2.28 -16.73 -7.48
CA THR A 161 -3.25 -17.48 -8.31
C THR A 161 -4.16 -18.40 -7.50
N ASN A 162 -3.70 -18.84 -6.33
CA ASN A 162 -4.38 -19.83 -5.47
C ASN A 162 -4.78 -19.21 -4.12
N MET A 163 -5.72 -18.27 -4.17
CA MET A 163 -6.20 -17.57 -2.98
C MET A 163 -7.32 -18.32 -2.26
N SER A 164 -7.32 -18.28 -0.94
CA SER A 164 -8.42 -18.73 -0.07
C SER A 164 -8.96 -17.58 0.78
N PHE A 165 -10.25 -17.66 1.14
CA PHE A 165 -10.95 -16.61 1.85
C PHE A 165 -11.79 -17.18 3.00
N GLU A 166 -11.72 -16.53 4.16
CA GLU A 166 -12.51 -16.82 5.35
C GLU A 166 -13.13 -15.53 5.89
N ASN A 167 -14.43 -15.52 6.19
CA ASN A 167 -15.10 -14.34 6.72
C ASN A 167 -15.08 -14.36 8.25
N HIS A 168 -14.65 -13.26 8.85
CA HIS A 168 -14.80 -12.96 10.27
C HIS A 168 -15.74 -11.76 10.44
N GLU A 169 -16.07 -11.43 11.70
CA GLU A 169 -17.00 -10.34 12.03
C GLU A 169 -16.60 -8.99 11.41
N ASN A 170 -15.30 -8.64 11.50
CA ASN A 170 -14.80 -7.30 11.13
C ASN A 170 -13.84 -7.30 9.93
N TYR A 171 -13.46 -8.48 9.42
CA TYR A 171 -12.53 -8.61 8.30
C TYR A 171 -12.74 -9.93 7.53
N GLN A 172 -12.27 -9.97 6.29
CA GLN A 172 -12.09 -11.21 5.53
C GLN A 172 -10.60 -11.58 5.61
N LEU A 173 -10.30 -12.77 6.11
CA LEU A 173 -8.97 -13.36 6.07
C LEU A 173 -8.73 -13.92 4.67
N THR A 174 -7.59 -13.56 4.11
CA THR A 174 -7.17 -13.98 2.77
C THR A 174 -5.77 -14.58 2.86
N VAL A 175 -5.58 -15.77 2.29
CA VAL A 175 -4.26 -16.44 2.19
C VAL A 175 -3.96 -16.73 0.72
N GLY A 176 -2.68 -16.79 0.36
CA GLY A 176 -2.23 -17.06 -1.00
C GLY A 176 -1.74 -15.83 -1.76
N TYR A 177 -1.38 -14.76 -1.04
CA TYR A 177 -0.56 -13.68 -1.60
C TYR A 177 0.86 -14.19 -1.89
N ILE A 178 1.46 -13.68 -2.95
CA ILE A 178 2.86 -13.89 -3.30
C ILE A 178 3.68 -12.86 -2.52
N ASN A 179 4.69 -13.32 -1.79
CA ASN A 179 5.52 -12.44 -0.97
C ASN A 179 6.86 -12.18 -1.64
N HIS A 180 7.30 -10.93 -1.58
CA HIS A 180 8.60 -10.52 -2.04
C HIS A 180 9.35 -9.75 -0.97
N LYS A 181 10.68 -9.86 -1.00
CA LYS A 181 11.59 -8.94 -0.32
C LYS A 181 12.08 -7.90 -1.32
N VAL A 182 11.85 -6.63 -1.02
CA VAL A 182 12.36 -5.50 -1.80
C VAL A 182 13.54 -4.89 -1.06
N THR A 183 14.68 -4.70 -1.71
CA THR A 183 15.89 -4.15 -1.07
C THR A 183 16.35 -2.87 -1.74
N ASN A 184 16.54 -1.79 -0.99
CA ASN A 184 16.91 -0.48 -1.51
C ASN A 184 18.17 0.05 -0.84
N ARG A 185 18.98 0.81 -1.59
CA ARG A 185 20.06 1.63 -1.02
C ARG A 185 19.45 2.81 -0.25
N PHE A 186 19.97 3.09 0.94
CA PHE A 186 19.41 4.11 1.82
C PHE A 186 20.50 4.80 2.66
N ASP A 187 20.60 6.12 2.52
CA ASP A 187 21.60 6.98 3.19
C ASP A 187 20.95 7.92 4.22
N GLY A 188 19.88 7.47 4.87
CA GLY A 188 19.10 8.26 5.82
C GLY A 188 18.07 9.16 5.15
N LEU A 189 17.51 10.08 5.92
CA LEU A 189 16.41 10.95 5.50
C LEU A 189 16.87 12.38 5.27
N THR A 190 16.18 13.06 4.35
CA THR A 190 16.24 14.52 4.17
C THR A 190 14.83 15.08 4.09
N THR A 191 14.68 16.35 4.45
CA THR A 191 13.41 17.09 4.27
C THR A 191 13.22 17.49 2.81
N TYR A 192 11.98 17.41 2.33
CA TYR A 192 11.57 17.74 0.97
C TYR A 192 10.25 18.52 0.99
N LEU A 193 10.19 19.62 0.23
CA LEU A 193 8.97 20.42 0.08
C LEU A 193 8.08 19.81 -1.01
N PHE A 194 6.92 19.30 -0.61
CA PHE A 194 5.94 18.72 -1.52
C PHE A 194 4.56 19.35 -1.26
N LYS A 195 3.99 19.96 -2.30
CA LYS A 195 2.69 20.66 -2.27
C LYS A 195 2.55 21.69 -1.13
N GLY A 196 3.65 22.34 -0.75
CA GLY A 196 3.69 23.38 0.29
C GLY A 196 3.94 22.87 1.71
N GLU A 197 4.07 21.56 1.89
CA GLU A 197 4.33 20.92 3.19
C GLU A 197 5.70 20.20 3.17
N GLU A 198 6.33 20.10 4.33
CA GLU A 198 7.61 19.41 4.49
C GLU A 198 7.39 17.93 4.84
N PHE A 199 8.04 17.04 4.08
CA PHE A 199 8.03 15.60 4.34
C PHE A 199 9.45 15.05 4.29
N HIS A 200 9.69 13.92 4.97
CA HIS A 200 10.93 13.19 4.79
C HIS A 200 10.90 12.35 3.52
N ILE A 201 12.06 12.26 2.87
CA ILE A 201 12.34 11.35 1.75
C ILE A 201 13.73 10.73 1.98
N PRO A 202 14.06 9.60 1.31
CA PRO A 202 15.44 9.10 1.30
C PRO A 202 16.40 10.20 0.82
N LYS A 203 17.49 10.44 1.55
CA LYS A 203 18.50 11.44 1.19
C LYS A 203 19.13 11.17 -0.17
N ASN A 204 19.33 9.89 -0.47
CA ASN A 204 19.75 9.35 -1.76
C ASN A 204 18.54 8.95 -2.64
N TYR A 205 17.48 9.78 -2.69
CA TYR A 205 16.24 9.45 -3.40
C TYR A 205 16.45 9.12 -4.88
N VAL A 206 17.51 9.61 -5.52
CA VAL A 206 17.83 9.27 -6.93
C VAL A 206 18.17 7.79 -7.04
N GLU A 207 19.13 7.30 -6.25
CA GLU A 207 19.50 5.89 -6.20
C GLU A 207 18.34 5.01 -5.73
N TYR A 208 17.60 5.48 -4.73
CA TYR A 208 16.42 4.80 -4.19
C TYR A 208 15.33 4.62 -5.26
N LEU A 209 15.03 5.66 -6.06
CA LEU A 209 14.07 5.57 -7.16
C LEU A 209 14.60 4.72 -8.31
N ILE A 210 15.92 4.75 -8.59
CA ILE A 210 16.54 3.84 -9.57
C ILE A 210 16.41 2.38 -9.14
N ASP A 211 16.57 2.07 -7.85
CA ASP A 211 16.44 0.71 -7.34
C ASP A 211 15.01 0.17 -7.58
N ASN A 212 13.99 1.00 -7.35
CA ASN A 212 12.58 0.61 -7.50
C ASN A 212 12.04 0.69 -8.95
N TYR A 213 12.50 1.66 -9.76
CA TYR A 213 11.89 1.97 -11.06
C TYR A 213 12.86 1.90 -12.24
N GLY A 214 14.16 1.71 -11.99
CA GLY A 214 15.21 1.69 -13.01
C GLY A 214 15.74 3.07 -13.39
N GLU A 215 16.78 3.08 -14.22
CA GLU A 215 17.49 4.32 -14.62
C GLU A 215 16.59 5.35 -15.33
N THR A 216 15.51 4.89 -15.95
CA THR A 216 14.57 5.73 -16.70
C THR A 216 13.37 6.19 -15.89
N TYR A 217 13.41 6.13 -14.55
CA TYR A 217 12.25 6.45 -13.69
C TYR A 217 11.63 7.84 -13.94
N MET A 218 12.42 8.79 -14.44
CA MET A 218 11.97 10.15 -14.80
C MET A 218 11.16 10.20 -16.11
N VAL A 219 11.12 9.11 -16.88
CA VAL A 219 10.33 8.97 -18.10
C VAL A 219 9.19 8.00 -17.82
N VAL A 220 7.97 8.38 -18.23
CA VAL A 220 6.80 7.50 -18.06
C VAL A 220 6.95 6.27 -18.97
N ASP A 221 7.08 5.11 -18.34
CA ASP A 221 7.10 3.81 -19.03
C ASP A 221 5.73 3.12 -18.91
N LYS A 222 4.99 3.04 -20.02
CA LYS A 222 3.68 2.38 -20.08
C LYS A 222 3.76 0.86 -20.07
N SER A 223 4.95 0.30 -20.23
CA SER A 223 5.21 -1.14 -20.17
C SER A 223 5.70 -1.61 -18.81
N TRP A 224 5.82 -0.70 -17.83
CA TRP A 224 6.24 -1.02 -16.47
C TRP A 224 5.19 -1.91 -15.78
N VAL A 225 5.65 -3.01 -15.18
CA VAL A 225 4.82 -4.00 -14.50
C VAL A 225 5.27 -4.13 -13.05
N THR A 226 4.37 -3.83 -12.12
CA THR A 226 4.56 -4.01 -10.67
C THR A 226 5.04 -5.44 -10.35
N GLY A 227 5.97 -5.58 -9.41
CA GLY A 227 6.49 -6.88 -8.97
C GLY A 227 7.41 -7.59 -9.97
N SER A 228 7.47 -7.16 -11.24
CA SER A 228 8.25 -7.81 -12.30
C SER A 228 9.33 -6.91 -12.93
N SER A 229 9.04 -5.63 -13.15
CA SER A 229 9.99 -4.67 -13.72
C SER A 229 11.13 -4.27 -12.77
N PRO A 230 10.88 -4.08 -11.45
CA PRO A 230 11.96 -3.74 -10.52
C PRO A 230 12.96 -4.89 -10.38
N LYS A 231 14.25 -4.57 -10.36
CA LYS A 231 15.34 -5.56 -10.27
C LYS A 231 15.74 -5.89 -8.84
N ASN A 232 15.21 -5.15 -7.87
CA ASN A 232 15.54 -5.21 -6.45
C ASN A 232 14.57 -6.10 -5.64
N ILE A 233 13.78 -6.93 -6.33
CA ILE A 233 12.74 -7.78 -5.77
C ILE A 233 13.21 -9.24 -5.77
N GLN A 234 13.09 -9.90 -4.62
CA GLN A 234 13.35 -11.31 -4.44
C GLN A 234 12.07 -12.01 -4.01
N LEU A 235 11.63 -13.03 -4.76
CA LEU A 235 10.49 -13.88 -4.38
C LEU A 235 10.81 -14.69 -3.11
N LEU A 236 9.84 -14.79 -2.21
CA LEU A 236 9.89 -15.59 -0.99
C LEU A 236 8.78 -16.65 -1.00
N ASP A 237 9.08 -17.82 -0.42
CA ASP A 237 8.11 -18.94 -0.29
C ASP A 237 7.25 -18.84 0.99
N ASP A 238 7.39 -17.75 1.73
CA ASP A 238 6.66 -17.51 2.97
C ASP A 238 5.17 -17.31 2.73
N VAL A 239 4.33 -17.88 3.60
CA VAL A 239 2.88 -17.72 3.53
C VAL A 239 2.46 -16.44 4.24
N ILE A 240 1.87 -15.52 3.49
CA ILE A 240 1.27 -14.29 4.01
C ILE A 240 -0.22 -14.48 4.24
N SER A 241 -0.67 -14.01 5.40
CA SER A 241 -2.09 -13.82 5.69
C SER A 241 -2.45 -12.35 5.64
N VAL A 242 -3.55 -12.02 4.97
CA VAL A 242 -4.01 -10.64 4.79
C VAL A 242 -5.41 -10.51 5.37
N LYS A 243 -5.60 -9.52 6.24
CA LYS A 243 -6.91 -9.16 6.78
C LYS A 243 -7.45 -7.97 5.99
N GLU A 244 -8.51 -8.19 5.21
CA GLU A 244 -9.25 -7.13 4.51
C GLU A 244 -10.44 -6.68 5.36
N PHE A 245 -10.32 -5.53 6.03
CA PHE A 245 -11.33 -5.00 6.96
C PHE A 245 -12.61 -4.58 6.24
N ILE A 246 -13.76 -4.73 6.93
CA ILE A 246 -15.13 -4.51 6.39
C ILE A 246 -15.60 -3.09 6.68
#